data_AF-A0A1X9YY10-F1
#
_entry.id   AF-A0A1X9YY10-F1
#
_cell.length_a   1.000
_cell.length_b   1.000
_cell.length_c   1.000
_cell.angle_alpha   90.00
_cell.angle_beta   90.00
_cell.angle_gamma   90.00
#
_symmetry.space_group_name_H-M   'P 1'
#
loop_
_entity.id
_entity.type
_entity.pdbx_description
1 polymer ?
#
loop_
_entity_poly.entity_id
_entity_poly.type
_entity_poly.pdbx_seq_one_letter_code
_entity_poly.pdbx_strand_id
1 'polypeptide(L)'
;MVRILADIHTTEALIESNVIYPDTALMVFNKKQGEILERHGVSQEAFKTTYDYYLEHLDEMNQLYETVVDTLSMRETKVQLKEGKAPDVPEPTEPQLQ
;
A
#
# COMPACT_ATOMS: atom_id res chain seq x y z
N MET A 1 -0.68 9.78 5.13
CA MET A 1 -1.17 8.39 5.18
C MET A 1 -1.11 7.69 3.81
N VAL A 2 -1.80 8.16 2.76
CA VAL A 2 -1.83 7.52 1.41
C VAL A 2 -0.48 6.99 0.91
N ARG A 3 0.55 7.85 0.85
CA ARG A 3 1.88 7.46 0.35
C ARG A 3 2.55 6.37 1.19
N ILE A 4 2.31 6.38 2.50
CA ILE A 4 2.85 5.39 3.44
C ILE A 4 2.18 4.03 3.17
N LEU A 5 0.84 4.01 3.08
CA LEU A 5 0.10 2.77 2.77
C LEU A 5 0.46 2.21 1.40
N ALA A 6 0.57 3.07 0.37
CA ALA A 6 1.01 2.64 -0.95
C ALA A 6 2.41 1.99 -0.92
N ASP A 7 3.36 2.56 -0.16
CA ASP A 7 4.71 2.01 -0.02
C ASP A 7 4.71 0.71 0.80
N ILE A 8 3.90 0.62 1.86
CA ILE A 8 3.72 -0.60 2.68
C ILE A 8 3.18 -1.73 1.81
N HIS A 9 2.05 -1.54 1.11
CA HIS A 9 1.45 -2.58 0.27
C HIS A 9 2.34 -2.98 -0.90
N THR A 10 3.07 -2.04 -1.51
CA THR A 10 4.05 -2.39 -2.55
C THR A 10 5.15 -3.29 -1.98
N THR A 11 5.60 -3.01 -0.75
CA THR A 11 6.67 -3.77 -0.10
C THR A 11 6.16 -5.14 0.38
N GLU A 12 4.93 -5.21 0.88
CA GLU A 12 4.23 -6.44 1.25
C GLU A 12 4.13 -7.37 0.03
N ALA A 13 3.60 -6.89 -1.09
CA ALA A 13 3.50 -7.66 -2.33
C ALA A 13 4.87 -8.17 -2.81
N LEU A 14 5.92 -7.35 -2.69
CA LEU A 14 7.29 -7.77 -3.02
C LEU A 14 7.80 -8.86 -2.08
N ILE A 15 7.49 -8.78 -0.79
CA ILE A 15 7.90 -9.79 0.19
C ILE A 15 7.16 -11.10 -0.09
N GLU A 16 5.85 -11.05 -0.28
CA GLU A 16 5.01 -12.21 -0.60
C GLU A 16 5.48 -12.92 -1.88
N SER A 17 5.91 -12.16 -2.90
CA SER A 17 6.40 -12.74 -4.15
C SER A 17 7.80 -13.36 -4.05
N ASN A 18 8.60 -13.02 -3.04
CA ASN A 18 10.03 -13.38 -2.97
C ASN A 18 10.40 -14.22 -1.73
N VAL A 19 9.60 -14.23 -0.67
CA VAL A 19 9.90 -14.91 0.60
C VAL A 19 8.91 -16.05 0.82
N ILE A 20 9.40 -17.28 0.71
CA ILE A 20 8.58 -18.50 0.78
C ILE A 20 8.11 -18.80 2.20
N TYR A 21 8.94 -18.52 3.20
CA TYR A 21 8.66 -18.91 4.59
C TYR A 21 7.88 -17.80 5.33
N PRO A 22 6.68 -18.09 5.86
CA PRO A 22 5.83 -17.08 6.50
C PRO A 22 6.49 -16.32 7.64
N ASP A 23 7.17 -17.02 8.55
CA ASP A 23 7.86 -16.40 9.69
C ASP A 23 8.98 -15.45 9.23
N THR A 24 9.67 -15.81 8.15
CA THR A 24 10.71 -14.97 7.56
C THR A 24 10.08 -13.76 6.86
N ALA A 25 8.97 -13.95 6.15
CA ALA A 25 8.24 -12.88 5.48
C ALA A 25 7.76 -11.84 6.51
N LEU A 26 7.18 -12.27 7.62
CA LEU A 26 6.73 -11.40 8.71
C LEU A 26 7.88 -10.60 9.34
N MET A 27 9.02 -11.25 9.62
CA MET A 27 10.19 -10.58 10.15
C MET A 27 10.72 -9.51 9.19
N VAL A 28 10.80 -9.83 7.90
CA VAL A 28 11.24 -8.90 6.86
C VAL A 28 10.26 -7.75 6.70
N PHE A 29 8.96 -8.03 6.72
CA PHE A 29 7.90 -7.03 6.65
C PHE A 29 7.99 -6.04 7.80
N ASN A 30 8.09 -6.52 9.05
CA ASN A 30 8.20 -5.66 10.23
C ASN A 30 9.40 -4.71 10.15
N LYS A 31 10.55 -5.22 9.69
CA LYS A 31 11.73 -4.39 9.47
C LYS A 31 11.48 -3.33 8.39
N LYS A 32 10.92 -3.74 7.25
CA LYS A 32 10.66 -2.84 6.12
C LYS A 32 9.62 -1.78 6.42
N GLN A 33 8.56 -2.13 7.16
CA GLN A 33 7.58 -1.17 7.62
C GLN A 33 8.23 -0.07 8.47
N GLY A 34 9.13 -0.44 9.39
CA GLY A 34 9.92 0.54 10.16
C GLY A 34 10.73 1.49 9.26
N GLU A 35 11.48 0.94 8.29
CA GLU A 35 12.26 1.73 7.33
C GLU A 35 11.39 2.69 6.49
N ILE A 36 10.16 2.29 6.16
CA ILE A 36 9.20 3.13 5.43
C ILE A 36 8.73 4.28 6.32
N LEU A 37 8.32 3.99 7.55
CA LEU A 37 7.86 5.02 8.49
C LEU A 37 8.94 6.06 8.77
N GLU A 38 10.19 5.62 8.97
CA GLU A 38 11.36 6.49 9.12
C GLU A 38 11.56 7.40 7.90
N ARG A 39 11.47 6.86 6.68
CA ARG A 39 11.61 7.63 5.43
C ARG A 39 10.55 8.73 5.30
N HIS A 40 9.34 8.48 5.81
CA HIS A 40 8.25 9.46 5.81
C HIS A 40 8.27 10.38 7.05
N GLY A 41 9.22 10.20 7.97
CA GLY A 41 9.36 11.01 9.19
C GLY A 41 8.22 10.78 10.18
N VAL A 42 7.64 9.59 10.20
CA VAL A 42 6.49 9.22 11.05
C VAL A 42 6.93 8.18 12.08
N SER A 43 6.56 8.38 13.35
CA SER A 43 6.80 7.37 14.39
C SER A 43 5.77 6.24 14.29
N GLN A 44 6.10 5.07 14.83
CA GLN A 44 5.17 3.94 14.85
C GLN A 44 3.89 4.26 15.63
N GLU A 45 3.98 5.00 16.75
CA GLU A 45 2.79 5.41 17.52
C GLU A 45 1.92 6.42 16.77
N ALA A 46 2.53 7.37 16.06
CA ALA A 46 1.80 8.36 15.26
C ALA A 46 1.05 7.68 14.10
N PHE A 47 1.71 6.74 13.43
CA PHE A 47 1.08 5.91 12.40
C PHE A 47 -0.09 5.11 12.97
N LYS A 48 0.13 4.38 14.08
CA LYS A 48 -0.91 3.57 14.74
C LYS A 48 -2.11 4.40 15.15
N THR A 49 -1.89 5.54 15.81
CA THR A 49 -2.97 6.45 16.24
C THR A 49 -3.80 6.92 15.05
N THR A 50 -3.16 7.26 13.94
CA THR A 50 -3.85 7.68 12.73
C THR A 50 -4.62 6.52 12.09
N TYR A 51 -4.04 5.32 12.09
CA TYR A 51 -4.68 4.13 11.56
C TYR A 51 -5.91 3.74 12.38
N ASP A 52 -5.81 3.76 13.71
CA ASP A 52 -6.91 3.50 14.64
C ASP A 52 -8.09 4.48 14.40
N TYR A 53 -7.81 5.76 14.14
CA TYR A 53 -8.86 6.73 13.75
C TYR A 53 -9.65 6.25 12.52
N TYR A 54 -8.97 5.82 11.46
CA TYR A 54 -9.64 5.33 10.25
C TYR A 54 -10.41 4.02 10.47
N LEU A 55 -9.98 3.16 11.40
CA LEU A 55 -10.74 1.96 11.77
C LEU A 55 -12.08 2.29 12.44
N GLU A 56 -12.18 3.43 13.12
CA GLU A 56 -13.43 3.94 13.71
C GLU A 56 -14.28 4.74 12.69
N HIS A 57 -13.68 5.18 11.58
CA HIS A 57 -14.31 6.02 10.55
C HIS A 57 -14.21 5.34 9.17
N LEU A 58 -14.97 4.25 8.99
CA LEU A 58 -14.88 3.40 7.80
C LEU A 58 -15.17 4.13 6.49
N ASP A 59 -16.07 5.12 6.48
CA ASP A 59 -16.36 5.92 5.28
C ASP A 59 -15.14 6.74 4.84
N GLU A 60 -14.39 7.30 5.79
CA GLU A 60 -13.15 8.02 5.51
C GLU A 60 -12.02 7.05 5.11
N MET A 61 -12.00 5.85 5.69
CA MET A 61 -11.05 4.79 5.33
C MET A 61 -11.25 4.31 3.90
N ASN A 62 -12.51 4.17 3.46
CA ASN A 62 -12.83 3.82 2.07
C ASN A 62 -12.30 4.89 1.09
N GLN A 63 -12.56 6.17 1.34
CA GLN A 63 -12.04 7.27 0.52
C GLN A 63 -10.50 7.33 0.51
N LEU A 64 -9.88 7.07 1.66
CA LEU A 64 -8.43 6.95 1.76
C LEU A 64 -7.92 5.82 0.87
N TYR A 65 -8.56 4.64 0.90
CA TYR A 65 -8.18 3.49 0.10
C TYR A 65 -8.39 3.68 -1.40
N GLU A 66 -9.46 4.35 -1.83
CA GLU A 66 -9.66 4.76 -3.23
C GLU A 66 -8.42 5.54 -3.73
N THR A 67 -7.98 6.52 -2.93
CA THR A 67 -6.80 7.33 -3.27
C THR A 67 -5.50 6.50 -3.27
N VAL A 68 -5.40 5.47 -2.42
CA VAL A 68 -4.26 4.54 -2.40
C VAL A 68 -4.23 3.70 -3.67
N VAL A 69 -5.37 3.14 -4.08
CA VAL A 69 -5.50 2.35 -5.32
C VAL A 69 -5.14 3.20 -6.53
N ASP A 70 -5.70 4.41 -6.65
CA ASP A 70 -5.36 5.35 -7.73
C ASP A 70 -3.86 5.66 -7.78
N THR A 71 -3.25 5.83 -6.61
CA THR A 71 -1.81 6.07 -6.49
C THR A 71 -0.99 4.89 -7.00
N LEU A 72 -1.40 3.66 -6.70
CA LEU A 72 -0.75 2.44 -7.18
C LEU A 72 -0.92 2.26 -8.69
N SER A 73 -2.12 2.40 -9.22
CA SER A 73 -2.39 2.32 -10.66
C SER A 73 -1.59 3.36 -11.46
N MET A 74 -1.47 4.59 -10.95
CA MET A 74 -0.62 5.60 -11.56
C MET A 74 0.86 5.23 -11.51
N ARG A 75 1.35 4.64 -10.41
CA ARG A 75 2.75 4.18 -10.30
C ARG A 75 3.04 3.06 -11.30
N GLU A 76 2.12 2.10 -11.41
CA GLU A 76 2.22 1.00 -12.36
C GLU A 76 2.24 1.53 -13.82
N THR A 77 1.29 2.38 -14.18
CA THR A 77 1.25 3.02 -15.51
C THR A 77 2.58 3.72 -15.83
N LYS A 78 3.16 4.44 -14.86
CA LYS A 78 4.47 5.09 -15.03
C LYS A 78 5.61 4.10 -15.25
N VAL A 79 5.57 2.93 -14.63
CA VAL A 79 6.56 1.86 -14.85
C VAL A 79 6.38 1.26 -16.24
N GLN A 80 5.16 0.90 -16.62
CA GLN A 80 4.86 0.32 -17.94
C GLN A 80 5.27 1.25 -19.09
N LEU A 81 4.98 2.56 -18.97
CA LEU A 81 5.41 3.57 -19.93
C LEU A 81 6.94 3.68 -20.04
N LYS A 82 7.68 3.54 -18.93
CA LYS A 82 9.15 3.51 -18.94
C LYS A 82 9.70 2.25 -19.61
N GLU A 83 8.99 1.13 -19.49
CA GLU A 83 9.34 -0.15 -20.11
C GLU A 83 8.90 -0.28 -21.57
N GLY A 84 8.23 0.74 -22.13
CA GLY A 84 7.69 0.72 -23.50
C GLY A 84 6.50 -0.24 -23.67
N LYS A 85 5.87 -0.66 -22.57
CA LYS A 85 4.64 -1.48 -22.58
C LYS A 85 3.42 -0.58 -22.67
N ALA A 86 2.38 -1.04 -23.36
CA ALA A 86 1.08 -0.36 -23.36
C ALA A 86 0.48 -0.41 -21.94
N PRO A 87 -0.20 0.66 -21.47
CA PRO A 87 -0.82 0.66 -20.16
C PRO A 87 -1.85 -0.46 -20.03
N ASP A 88 -1.70 -1.34 -19.05
CA ASP A 88 -2.77 -2.22 -18.61
C ASP A 88 -3.68 -1.40 -17.71
N VAL A 89 -4.76 -0.85 -18.27
CA VAL A 89 -5.73 -0.04 -17.53
C VAL A 89 -6.63 -1.03 -16.80
N PRO A 90 -6.56 -1.16 -15.46
CA PRO A 90 -7.52 -1.99 -14.75
C PRO A 90 -8.92 -1.42 -14.98
N GLU A 91 -9.84 -2.29 -15.38
CA GLU A 91 -11.26 -1.98 -15.52
C GLU A 91 -11.77 -1.42 -14.18
N PRO A 92 -12.64 -0.39 -14.15
CA PRO A 92 -13.14 0.17 -12.90
C PRO A 92 -13.77 -0.95 -12.08
N THR A 93 -13.23 -1.22 -10.90
CA THR A 93 -13.77 -2.23 -9.99
C THR A 93 -15.21 -1.83 -9.66
N GLU A 94 -16.20 -2.54 -10.21
CA GLU A 94 -17.58 -2.40 -9.78
C GLU A 94 -17.63 -2.62 -8.26
N PRO A 95 -18.39 -1.80 -7.51
CA PRO A 95 -18.58 -2.05 -6.08
C PRO A 95 -19.22 -3.43 -5.94
N GLN A 96 -18.47 -4.39 -5.42
CA GLN A 96 -19.04 -5.68 -5.04
C GLN A 96 -19.95 -5.45 -3.83
N LEU A 97 -21.23 -5.21 -4.12
CA LEU A 97 -22.31 -5.35 -3.15
C LEU A 97 -22.38 -6.83 -2.76
N GLN A 98 -21.92 -7.16 -1.55
CA GLN A 98 -22.32 -8.35 -0.82
C GLN A 98 -23.08 -7.95 0.44
#